data_AF-A0A1G2NCA7-F1
#
_entry.id   AF-A0A1G2NCA7-F1
#
_cell.length_a   1.000
_cell.length_b   1.000
_cell.length_c   1.000
_cell.angle_alpha   90.00
_cell.angle_beta   90.00
_cell.angle_gamma   90.00
#
_symmetry.space_group_name_H-M   'P 1'
#
loop_
_entity.id
_entity.type
_entity.pdbx_description
1 polymer ?
#
loop_
_entity_poly.entity_id
_entity_poly.type
_entity_poly.pdbx_seq_one_letter_code
_entity_poly.pdbx_strand_id
1 'polypeptide(L)'
;MAGLGIKNQQLKARLNNVGQKDWIKLAECHELLVVKGGSGSHYINIRDPKKPDSNDVTGLISTITPNLFKQANEQIFKKFLRYGLSEEQVWRGLGLMK
;
A
#
# COMPACT_ATOMS: atom_id res chain seq x y z
N MET A 1 11.93 16.74 0.55
CA MET A 1 11.64 15.63 -0.39
C MET A 1 10.38 15.98 -1.17
N ALA A 2 10.47 16.15 -2.49
CA ALA A 2 9.29 16.35 -3.33
C ALA A 2 8.39 15.11 -3.23
N GLY A 3 7.19 15.26 -2.67
CA GLY A 3 6.25 14.15 -2.56
C GLY A 3 5.78 13.75 -3.95
N LEU A 4 5.94 12.47 -4.33
CA LEU A 4 5.29 11.93 -5.51
C LEU A 4 3.78 12.24 -5.41
N GLY A 5 3.32 13.15 -6.27
CA GLY A 5 1.93 13.55 -6.34
C GLY A 5 1.14 12.49 -7.08
N ILE A 6 0.00 12.08 -6.52
CA ILE A 6 -0.98 11.27 -7.24
C ILE A 6 -1.57 12.16 -8.33
N LYS A 7 -1.40 11.79 -9.60
CA LYS A 7 -1.79 12.63 -10.75
C LYS A 7 -3.29 12.55 -11.00
N ASN A 8 -3.88 11.36 -10.91
CA ASN A 8 -5.30 11.14 -11.19
C ASN A 8 -6.18 11.60 -10.02
N GLN A 9 -6.61 12.87 -10.04
CA GLN A 9 -7.43 13.45 -8.98
C GLN A 9 -8.83 12.79 -8.87
N GLN A 10 -9.38 12.28 -9.96
CA GLN A 10 -10.69 11.61 -9.94
C GLN A 10 -10.63 10.29 -9.18
N LEU A 11 -9.64 9.44 -9.47
CA LEU A 11 -9.44 8.19 -8.73
C LEU A 11 -8.98 8.45 -7.30
N LYS A 12 -8.16 9.47 -7.09
CA LYS A 12 -7.77 9.93 -5.75
C LYS A 12 -8.98 10.26 -4.86
N ALA A 13 -10.05 10.82 -5.42
CA ALA A 13 -11.28 11.09 -4.67
C ALA A 13 -11.96 9.80 -4.16
N ARG A 14 -11.77 8.68 -4.86
CA ARG A 14 -12.35 7.36 -4.53
C ARG A 14 -11.54 6.57 -3.49
N LEU A 15 -10.39 7.08 -3.05
CA LEU A 15 -9.55 6.42 -2.04
C LEU A 15 -10.22 6.29 -0.66
N ASN A 16 -11.33 6.98 -0.36
CA ASN A 16 -11.99 6.81 0.94
C ASN A 16 -12.64 5.42 1.12
N ASN A 17 -12.89 4.70 0.02
CA ASN A 17 -13.55 3.40 0.02
C ASN A 17 -12.56 2.22 -0.03
N VAL A 18 -11.25 2.51 -0.08
CA VAL A 18 -10.21 1.48 -0.14
C VAL A 18 -9.91 0.98 1.27
N GLY A 19 -10.13 -0.31 1.50
CA GLY A 19 -9.90 -0.97 2.78
C GLY A 19 -8.57 -1.71 2.86
N GLN A 20 -8.26 -2.22 4.05
CA GLN A 20 -7.04 -3.02 4.28
C GLN A 20 -6.96 -4.23 3.33
N LYS A 21 -8.08 -4.89 3.04
CA LYS A 21 -8.14 -6.05 2.13
C LYS A 21 -7.72 -5.71 0.69
N ASP A 22 -8.02 -4.50 0.22
CA ASP A 22 -7.67 -4.09 -1.14
C ASP A 22 -6.16 -3.87 -1.28
N TRP A 23 -5.53 -3.32 -0.24
CA TRP A 23 -4.07 -3.19 -0.18
C TRP A 23 -3.36 -4.54 -0.09
N ILE A 24 -3.94 -5.52 0.61
CA ILE A 24 -3.42 -6.90 0.65
C ILE A 24 -3.49 -7.51 -0.76
N LYS A 25 -4.63 -7.40 -1.44
CA LYS A 25 -4.78 -7.92 -2.81
C LYS A 25 -3.77 -7.29 -3.76
N LEU A 26 -3.58 -5.97 -3.69
CA LEU A 26 -2.55 -5.29 -4.47
C LEU A 26 -1.16 -5.86 -4.19
N ALA A 27 -0.82 -6.09 -2.91
CA ALA A 27 0.46 -6.65 -2.54
C ALA A 27 0.64 -8.07 -3.11
N GLU A 28 -0.38 -8.92 -3.01
CA GLU A 28 -0.38 -10.28 -3.57
C GLU A 28 -0.24 -10.27 -5.10
N CYS A 29 -0.95 -9.38 -5.81
CA CYS A 29 -0.85 -9.22 -7.26
C CYS A 29 0.55 -8.81 -7.74
N HIS A 30 1.35 -8.18 -6.87
CA HIS A 30 2.71 -7.73 -7.17
C HIS A 30 3.78 -8.60 -6.48
N GLU A 31 3.40 -9.79 -5.99
CA GLU A 31 4.29 -10.74 -5.32
C GLU A 31 5.05 -10.12 -4.13
N LEU A 32 4.43 -9.15 -3.46
CA LEU A 32 4.98 -8.50 -2.28
C LEU A 32 4.69 -9.31 -1.03
N LEU A 33 5.57 -9.21 -0.04
CA LEU A 33 5.46 -9.99 1.18
C LEU A 33 4.45 -9.35 2.13
N VAL A 34 3.37 -10.08 2.44
CA VAL A 34 2.34 -9.67 3.40
C VAL A 34 2.64 -10.29 4.76
N VAL A 35 3.09 -9.48 5.71
CA VAL A 35 3.40 -9.91 7.08
C VAL A 35 2.34 -9.40 8.03
N LYS A 36 1.55 -10.33 8.60
CA LYS A 36 0.60 -10.00 9.66
C LYS A 36 1.36 -9.69 10.94
N GLY A 37 0.89 -8.70 11.70
CA GLY A 37 1.45 -8.43 13.03
C GLY A 37 1.27 -9.62 13.97
N GLY A 38 2.03 -9.62 15.07
CA GLY A 38 1.90 -10.63 16.12
C GLY A 38 0.54 -10.58 16.85
N SER A 39 0.38 -11.47 17.83
CA SER A 39 -0.82 -11.57 18.69
C SER A 39 -1.29 -10.18 19.17
N GLY A 40 -2.55 -9.83 18.86
CA GLY A 40 -3.19 -8.57 19.26
C GLY A 40 -2.98 -7.39 18.32
N SER A 41 -2.18 -7.53 17.27
CA SER A 41 -2.01 -6.48 16.27
C SER A 41 -3.04 -6.60 15.13
N HIS A 42 -3.72 -5.48 14.84
CA HIS A 42 -4.65 -5.39 13.72
C HIS A 42 -4.02 -4.82 12.43
N TYR A 43 -2.73 -4.44 12.47
CA TYR A 43 -2.05 -3.91 11.29
C TYR A 43 -1.35 -5.02 10.49
N ILE A 44 -1.14 -4.73 9.20
CA ILE A 44 -0.45 -5.61 8.25
C ILE A 44 0.72 -4.84 7.65
N ASN A 45 1.89 -5.45 7.64
CA ASN A 45 3.07 -4.89 6.99
C ASN A 45 3.22 -5.48 5.59
N ILE A 46 3.40 -4.61 4.61
CA ILE A 46 3.75 -4.98 3.24
C ILE A 46 5.24 -4.72 3.06
N ARG A 47 5.97 -5.74 2.61
CA ARG A 47 7.43 -5.74 2.54
C ARG A 47 7.93 -6.14 1.15
N ASP A 48 9.13 -5.66 0.84
CA ASP A 48 9.89 -6.09 -0.34
C ASP A 48 10.31 -7.57 -0.16
N PRO A 49 9.93 -8.47 -1.08
CA PRO A 49 10.29 -9.89 -1.00
C PRO A 49 11.81 -10.12 -1.05
N LYS A 50 12.59 -9.18 -1.61
CA LYS A 50 14.06 -9.24 -1.61
C LYS A 50 14.68 -8.92 -0.25
N LYS A 51 13.91 -8.33 0.67
CA LYS A 51 14.32 -7.95 2.02
C LYS A 51 13.30 -8.44 3.07
N PRO A 52 13.18 -9.77 3.25
CA PRO A 52 12.13 -10.38 4.04
C PRO A 52 12.31 -10.19 5.55
N ASP A 53 13.52 -9.86 6.02
CA ASP A 53 13.80 -9.69 7.45
C ASP A 53 12.92 -8.60 8.06
N SER A 54 12.11 -8.97 9.04
CA SER A 54 11.18 -8.07 9.70
C SER A 54 11.88 -7.00 10.55
N ASN A 55 13.14 -7.21 10.93
CA ASN A 55 13.94 -6.25 11.67
C ASN A 55 14.60 -5.20 10.76
N ASP A 56 14.72 -5.48 9.45
CA ASP A 56 15.27 -4.54 8.48
C ASP A 56 14.19 -3.52 8.07
N VAL A 57 14.33 -2.27 8.51
CA VAL A 57 13.39 -1.21 8.13
C VAL A 57 13.39 -0.90 6.64
N THR A 58 14.47 -1.22 5.91
CA THR A 58 14.61 -0.89 4.48
C THR A 58 13.77 -1.78 3.58
N GLY A 59 13.29 -2.93 4.08
CA GLY A 59 12.35 -3.79 3.38
C GLY A 59 10.88 -3.42 3.60
N LEU A 60 10.56 -2.47 4.50
CA LEU A 60 9.17 -2.08 4.75
C LEU A 60 8.67 -1.11 3.67
N ILE A 61 7.66 -1.52 2.92
CA ILE A 61 6.98 -0.67 1.94
C ILE A 61 5.93 0.17 2.66
N SER A 62 5.00 -0.49 3.36
CA SER A 62 3.95 0.21 4.10
C SER A 62 3.36 -0.64 5.23
N THR A 63 2.78 0.04 6.21
CA THR A 63 1.97 -0.55 7.27
C THR A 63 0.52 -0.14 7.05
N ILE A 64 -0.38 -1.12 6.99
CA ILE A 64 -1.79 -0.97 6.67
C ILE A 64 -2.60 -1.24 7.94
N THR A 65 -3.20 -0.20 8.50
CA THR A 65 -4.12 -0.29 9.64
C THR A 65 -5.52 -0.70 9.17
N PRO A 66 -6.39 -1.23 10.05
CA PRO A 66 -7.74 -1.66 9.67
C PRO A 66 -8.68 -0.47 9.38
N ASN A 67 -8.51 0.65 10.09
CA ASN A 67 -9.33 1.84 9.96
C ASN A 67 -8.63 2.87 9.06
N LEU A 68 -8.79 2.71 7.75
CA LEU A 68 -8.18 3.60 6.76
C LEU A 68 -9.12 4.74 6.40
N PHE A 69 -8.63 5.96 6.58
CA PHE A 69 -9.26 7.19 6.08
C PHE A 69 -8.52 7.69 4.85
N LYS A 70 -9.13 8.61 4.10
CA LYS A 70 -8.60 9.12 2.82
C LYS A 70 -7.12 9.51 2.88
N GLN A 71 -6.71 10.26 3.90
CA GLN A 71 -5.32 10.70 4.03
C GLN A 71 -4.37 9.51 4.27
N ALA A 72 -4.76 8.53 5.09
CA ALA A 72 -3.97 7.30 5.28
C ALA A 72 -3.82 6.54 3.96
N ASN A 73 -4.90 6.37 3.20
CA ASN A 73 -4.87 5.74 1.88
C ASN A 73 -3.99 6.50 0.89
N GLU A 74 -4.01 7.83 0.89
CA GLU A 74 -3.10 8.64 0.07
C GLU A 74 -1.62 8.43 0.45
N GLN A 75 -1.33 8.29 1.75
CA GLN A 75 0.04 8.04 2.21
C GLN A 75 0.52 6.63 1.82
N ILE A 76 -0.34 5.62 1.98
CA ILE A 76 -0.06 4.24 1.54
C ILE A 76 0.20 4.22 0.03
N PHE A 77 -0.66 4.86 -0.76
CA PHE A 77 -0.49 4.97 -2.20
C PHE A 77 0.88 5.54 -2.57
N LYS A 78 1.27 6.66 -1.95
CA LYS A 78 2.58 7.29 -2.17
C LYS A 78 3.75 6.38 -1.78
N LYS A 79 3.59 5.53 -0.76
CA LYS A 79 4.63 4.56 -0.37
C LYS A 79 4.83 3.50 -1.45
N PHE A 80 3.76 2.98 -2.07
CA PHE A 80 3.88 2.07 -3.22
C PHE A 80 4.53 2.75 -4.43
N LEU A 81 4.22 4.02 -4.70
CA LEU A 81 4.90 4.79 -5.75
C LEU A 81 6.40 4.95 -5.46
N ARG A 82 6.77 5.22 -4.21
CA ARG A 82 8.18 5.36 -3.79
C ARG A 82 8.94 4.05 -3.89
N TYR A 83 8.28 2.93 -3.63
CA TYR A 83 8.86 1.60 -3.79
C TYR A 83 9.14 1.28 -5.27
N GLY A 84 8.34 1.81 -6.19
CA GLY A 84 8.59 1.73 -7.63
C GLY A 84 7.40 1.26 -8.47
N LEU A 85 6.23 1.04 -7.87
CA LEU A 85 5.01 0.78 -8.65
C LEU A 85 4.60 2.06 -9.38
N SER A 86 4.16 1.91 -10.62
CA SER A 86 3.53 3.01 -11.33
C SER A 86 2.16 3.33 -10.74
N GLU A 87 1.71 4.57 -10.90
CA GLU A 87 0.36 4.97 -10.49
C GLU A 87 -0.73 4.08 -11.12
N GLU A 88 -0.52 3.67 -12.37
CA GLU A 88 -1.39 2.78 -13.10
C GLU A 88 -1.50 1.39 -12.45
N GLN A 89 -0.36 0.80 -12.09
CA GLN A 89 -0.29 -0.50 -11.42
C GLN A 89 -1.03 -0.47 -10.09
N VAL A 90 -0.85 0.59 -9.30
CA VAL A 90 -1.55 0.75 -8.03
C VAL A 90 -3.05 0.87 -8.25
N TRP A 91 -3.51 1.65 -9.23
CA TRP A 91 -4.94 1.77 -9.51
C TRP A 91 -5.59 0.47 -9.98
N ARG A 92 -4.90 -0.32 -10.81
CA ARG A 92 -5.37 -1.64 -11.24
C ARG A 92 -5.39 -2.63 -10.10
N GLY A 93 -4.34 -2.66 -9.26
CA GLY A 93 -4.27 -3.51 -8.07
C GLY A 93 -5.37 -3.21 -7.05
N LEU A 94 -5.79 -1.95 -6.95
CA LEU A 94 -6.93 -1.52 -6.13
C LEU A 94 -8.30 -1.77 -6.79
N GLY A 95 -8.36 -2.27 -8.03
CA GLY A 95 -9.60 -2.48 -8.79
C GLY A 95 -10.35 -1.19 -9.15
N LEU A 96 -9.69 -0.03 -9.06
CA LEU A 96 -10.28 1.28 -9.37
C LEU A 96 -10.14 1.66 -10.84
N MET A 97 -9.31 0.92 -11.59
CA MET A 97 -9.05 1.08 -13.01
C MET A 97 -8.94 -0.31 -13.66
N LYS A 98 -9.38 -0.43 -14.91
CA LYS A 98 -9.28 -1.66 -15.71
C LYS A 98 -7.92 -1.75 -16.42
#